data_AF-A0A1R0GZX0-F1
#
_entry.id   AF-A0A1R0GZX0-F1
#
_cell.length_a   1.000
_cell.length_b   1.000
_cell.length_c   1.000
_cell.angle_alpha   90.00
_cell.angle_beta   90.00
_cell.angle_gamma   90.00
#
_symmetry.space_group_name_H-M   'P 1'
#
loop_
_entity.id
_entity.type
_entity.pdbx_description
1 polymer ?
#
loop_
_entity_poly.entity_id
_entity_poly.type
_entity_poly.pdbx_seq_one_letter_code
_entity_poly.pdbx_strand_id
1 'polypeptide(L)'
;MNSIIDYIKTISLLELGYLNIEDDTFSMANDLFFVKSFLFFPLSRAVFLSRLKKKSIPKYMKYALLCCCAKLIPRPKFFKGGMNLVGSRYADEAFKLLKSNLSDITIDKIFSSVILSVHYANFSKLNHSLYLIGK
;
A
#
# COMPACT_ATOMS: atom_id res chain seq x y z
N MET A 1 -24.03 -8.66 -8.22
CA MET A 1 -24.81 -8.08 -7.11
C MET A 1 -24.33 -8.74 -5.82
N ASN A 2 -23.32 -8.15 -5.17
CA ASN A 2 -22.81 -8.48 -3.81
C ASN A 2 -21.87 -7.38 -3.26
N SER A 3 -22.00 -6.14 -3.75
CA SER A 3 -20.99 -5.07 -3.58
C SER A 3 -20.67 -4.74 -2.12
N ILE A 4 -21.65 -4.85 -1.20
CA ILE A 4 -21.46 -4.57 0.23
C ILE A 4 -20.64 -5.67 0.91
N ILE A 5 -20.89 -6.94 0.58
CA ILE A 5 -20.17 -8.08 1.14
C ILE A 5 -18.70 -8.03 0.68
N ASP A 6 -18.47 -7.78 -0.60
CA ASP A 6 -17.14 -7.65 -1.18
C ASP A 6 -16.36 -6.47 -0.58
N TYR A 7 -17.05 -5.35 -0.34
CA TYR A 7 -16.47 -4.19 0.33
C TYR A 7 -16.05 -4.48 1.77
N ILE A 8 -16.92 -5.14 2.56
CA ILE A 8 -16.62 -5.52 3.95
C ILE A 8 -15.47 -6.53 4.01
N LYS A 9 -15.45 -7.50 3.08
CA LYS A 9 -14.36 -8.47 2.95
C LYS A 9 -13.04 -7.76 2.65
N THR A 10 -13.04 -6.84 1.69
CA THR A 10 -11.86 -6.03 1.32
C THR A 10 -11.31 -5.26 2.53
N ILE A 11 -12.18 -4.56 3.27
CA ILE A 11 -11.79 -3.84 4.50
C ILE A 11 -11.13 -4.78 5.50
N SER A 12 -11.75 -5.93 5.77
CA SER A 12 -11.25 -6.88 6.76
C SER A 12 -9.88 -7.44 6.36
N LEU A 13 -9.69 -7.79 5.09
CA LEU A 13 -8.41 -8.28 4.56
C LEU A 13 -7.30 -7.21 4.65
N LEU A 14 -7.63 -5.97 4.33
CA LEU A 14 -6.71 -4.83 4.44
C LEU A 14 -6.31 -4.57 5.90
N GLU A 15 -7.28 -4.55 6.82
CA GLU A 15 -6.99 -4.34 8.26
C GLU A 15 -6.09 -5.45 8.82
N LEU A 16 -6.33 -6.71 8.44
CA LEU A 16 -5.57 -7.87 8.94
C LEU A 16 -4.20 -8.06 8.28
N GLY A 17 -3.87 -7.29 7.23
CA GLY A 17 -2.58 -7.40 6.55
C GLY A 17 -2.44 -8.70 5.73
N TYR A 18 -3.51 -9.21 5.14
CA TYR A 18 -3.48 -10.44 4.35
C TYR A 18 -2.67 -10.29 3.06
N LEU A 19 -1.54 -10.99 2.91
CA LEU A 19 -0.58 -10.76 1.81
C LEU A 19 -1.00 -11.34 0.45
N ASN A 20 -1.94 -12.30 0.44
CA ASN A 20 -2.38 -13.02 -0.74
C ASN A 20 -3.72 -12.46 -1.24
N ILE A 21 -3.77 -11.14 -1.46
CA ILE A 21 -4.97 -10.47 -1.95
C ILE A 21 -5.17 -10.78 -3.44
N GLU A 22 -6.38 -11.18 -3.80
CA GLU A 22 -6.81 -11.36 -5.19
C GLU A 22 -6.80 -10.02 -5.96
N ASP A 23 -6.53 -10.05 -7.27
CA ASP A 23 -6.40 -8.83 -8.08
C ASP A 23 -7.69 -7.96 -8.04
N ASP A 24 -8.88 -8.57 -7.92
CA ASP A 24 -10.15 -7.85 -7.80
C ASP A 24 -10.26 -7.09 -6.46
N THR A 25 -9.83 -7.71 -5.37
CA THR A 25 -9.79 -7.09 -4.04
C THR A 25 -8.73 -5.98 -4.01
N PHE A 26 -7.60 -6.17 -4.70
CA PHE A 26 -6.59 -5.13 -4.88
C PHE A 26 -7.13 -3.95 -5.69
N SER A 27 -7.91 -4.21 -6.75
CA SER A 27 -8.56 -3.18 -7.56
C SER A 27 -9.49 -2.30 -6.72
N MET A 28 -10.33 -2.91 -5.88
CA MET A 28 -11.22 -2.17 -4.96
C MET A 28 -10.43 -1.34 -3.94
N ALA A 29 -9.36 -1.88 -3.37
CA ALA A 29 -8.49 -1.13 -2.46
C ALA A 29 -7.84 0.07 -3.16
N ASN A 30 -7.47 -0.09 -4.43
CA ASN A 30 -6.85 0.96 -5.22
C ASN A 30 -7.80 2.10 -5.58
N ASP A 31 -9.09 1.82 -5.79
CA ASP A 31 -10.07 2.91 -5.95
C ASP A 31 -10.13 3.79 -4.70
N LEU A 32 -9.99 3.22 -3.50
CA LEU A 32 -9.88 3.99 -2.26
C LEU A 32 -8.64 4.91 -2.26
N PHE A 33 -7.51 4.43 -2.79
CA PHE A 33 -6.28 5.20 -2.90
C PHE A 33 -6.46 6.42 -3.80
N PHE A 34 -7.01 6.25 -5.00
CA PHE A 34 -7.21 7.35 -5.95
C PHE A 34 -8.26 8.37 -5.49
N VAL A 35 -9.19 7.98 -4.61
CA VAL A 35 -10.21 8.90 -4.07
C VAL A 35 -9.72 9.65 -2.83
N LYS A 36 -8.92 9.01 -1.96
CA LYS A 36 -8.62 9.53 -0.62
C LYS A 36 -7.17 9.90 -0.33
N SER A 37 -6.21 9.51 -1.17
CA SER A 37 -4.78 9.71 -0.89
C SER A 37 -4.16 10.84 -1.69
N PHE A 38 -3.59 11.87 -1.07
CA PHE A 38 -2.82 12.88 -1.82
C PHE A 38 -1.61 12.28 -2.57
N LEU A 39 -1.15 11.09 -2.17
CA LEU A 39 -0.04 10.38 -2.81
C LEU A 39 -0.41 9.84 -4.21
N PHE A 40 -1.67 9.96 -4.67
CA PHE A 40 -2.02 9.58 -6.04
C PHE A 40 -1.47 10.57 -7.08
N PHE A 41 -1.15 11.81 -6.69
CA PHE A 41 -0.81 12.89 -7.62
C PHE A 41 0.27 12.55 -8.67
N PRO A 42 1.38 11.87 -8.32
CA PRO A 42 2.40 11.46 -9.31
C PRO A 42 1.98 10.24 -10.18
N LEU A 43 0.85 9.59 -9.89
CA LEU A 43 0.35 8.43 -10.63
C LEU A 43 -0.84 8.81 -11.51
N SER A 44 -0.68 8.68 -12.83
CA SER A 44 -1.84 8.68 -13.73
C SER A 44 -2.72 7.46 -13.47
N ARG A 45 -3.97 7.68 -13.05
CA ARG A 45 -4.95 6.60 -12.80
C ARG A 45 -5.13 5.71 -14.01
N ALA A 46 -5.21 6.29 -15.22
CA ALA A 46 -5.37 5.54 -16.46
C ALA A 46 -4.17 4.63 -16.75
N VAL A 47 -2.95 5.15 -16.58
CA VAL A 47 -1.70 4.37 -16.75
C VAL A 47 -1.65 3.25 -15.71
N PHE A 48 -1.97 3.55 -14.45
CA PHE A 48 -1.97 2.56 -13.37
C PHE A 48 -2.95 1.42 -13.63
N LEU A 49 -4.19 1.72 -14.01
CA LEU A 49 -5.20 0.71 -14.34
C LEU A 49 -4.78 -0.17 -15.53
N SER A 50 -4.13 0.41 -16.53
CA SER A 50 -3.55 -0.34 -17.65
C SER A 50 -2.46 -1.31 -17.17
N ARG A 51 -1.57 -0.86 -16.28
CA ARG A 51 -0.53 -1.70 -15.68
C ARG A 51 -1.10 -2.82 -14.80
N LEU A 52 -2.18 -2.54 -14.06
CA LEU A 52 -2.88 -3.54 -13.25
C LEU A 52 -3.43 -4.66 -14.13
N LYS A 53 -4.12 -4.32 -15.24
CA LYS A 53 -4.63 -5.29 -16.21
C LYS A 53 -3.52 -6.13 -16.84
N LYS A 54 -2.37 -5.51 -17.13
CA LYS A 54 -1.18 -6.18 -17.69
C LYS A 54 -0.35 -6.94 -16.64
N LYS A 55 -0.76 -6.94 -15.37
CA LYS A 55 -0.02 -7.55 -14.24
C LYS A 55 1.44 -7.07 -14.15
N SER A 56 1.72 -5.83 -14.55
CA SER A 56 3.06 -5.25 -14.61
C SER A 56 3.41 -4.37 -13.41
N ILE A 57 2.57 -4.38 -12.37
CA ILE A 57 2.84 -3.70 -11.11
C ILE A 57 3.67 -4.64 -10.24
N PRO A 58 4.90 -4.25 -9.85
CA PRO A 58 5.76 -5.09 -9.04
C PRO A 58 5.20 -5.29 -7.63
N LYS A 59 5.55 -6.42 -7.03
CA LYS A 59 4.99 -6.87 -5.75
C LYS A 59 5.25 -5.89 -4.60
N TYR A 60 6.44 -5.27 -4.55
CA TYR A 60 6.77 -4.25 -3.54
C TYR A 60 5.85 -3.02 -3.64
N MET A 61 5.50 -2.60 -4.85
CA MET A 61 4.60 -1.46 -5.08
C MET A 61 3.16 -1.83 -4.72
N LYS A 62 2.72 -3.06 -5.05
CA LYS A 62 1.41 -3.56 -4.59
C LYS A 62 1.31 -3.48 -3.06
N TYR A 63 2.32 -3.95 -2.34
CA TYR A 63 2.31 -3.91 -0.86
C TYR A 63 2.42 -2.49 -0.30
N ALA A 64 3.23 -1.61 -0.89
CA ALA A 64 3.27 -0.20 -0.49
C ALA A 64 1.89 0.46 -0.64
N LEU A 65 1.20 0.23 -1.76
CA LEU A 65 -0.16 0.74 -1.98
C LEU A 65 -1.15 0.18 -0.96
N LEU A 66 -1.13 -1.13 -0.70
CA LEU A 66 -2.01 -1.76 0.30
C LEU A 66 -1.78 -1.21 1.71
N CYS A 67 -0.52 -0.93 2.08
CA CYS A 67 -0.19 -0.23 3.30
C CYS A 67 -0.90 1.13 3.38
N CYS A 68 -0.87 1.91 2.29
CA CYS A 68 -1.56 3.20 2.22
C CYS A 68 -3.08 3.01 2.30
N CYS A 69 -3.66 2.12 1.48
CA CYS A 69 -5.09 1.85 1.44
C CYS A 69 -5.64 1.45 2.81
N ALA A 70 -4.93 0.60 3.55
CA ALA A 70 -5.34 0.15 4.87
C ALA A 70 -5.57 1.33 5.84
N LYS A 71 -4.78 2.40 5.74
CA LYS A 71 -4.93 3.61 6.57
C LYS A 71 -6.08 4.53 6.13
N LEU A 72 -6.55 4.40 4.90
CA LEU A 72 -7.64 5.20 4.33
C LEU A 72 -9.02 4.59 4.65
N ILE A 73 -9.04 3.42 5.31
CA ILE A 73 -10.25 2.76 5.77
C ILE A 73 -10.87 3.58 6.90
N PRO A 74 -12.12 4.03 6.75
CA PRO A 74 -12.79 4.78 7.80
C PRO A 74 -13.09 3.86 9.00
N ARG A 75 -12.56 4.24 10.18
CA ARG A 75 -12.81 3.57 11.47
C ARG A 75 -12.43 2.08 11.47
N PRO A 76 -11.12 1.75 11.48
CA PRO A 76 -10.68 0.36 11.52
C PRO A 76 -11.30 -0.38 12.71
N LYS A 77 -11.98 -1.50 12.45
CA LYS A 77 -12.74 -2.23 13.47
C LYS A 77 -11.84 -3.07 14.37
N PHE A 78 -10.79 -3.67 13.80
CA PHE A 78 -9.89 -4.58 14.53
C PHE A 78 -8.81 -3.84 15.34
N PHE A 79 -8.43 -2.63 14.93
CA PHE A 79 -7.32 -1.89 15.52
C PHE A 79 -7.75 -0.54 16.15
N LYS A 80 -8.91 -0.52 16.83
CA LYS A 80 -9.52 0.70 17.42
C LYS A 80 -8.60 1.54 18.33
N GLY A 81 -7.54 0.97 18.91
CA GLY A 81 -6.55 1.69 19.75
C GLY A 81 -5.14 1.78 19.15
N GLY A 82 -4.94 1.28 17.93
CA GLY A 82 -3.63 1.14 17.29
C GLY A 82 -3.71 1.42 15.80
N MET A 83 -4.28 2.58 15.41
CA MET A 83 -4.25 3.07 14.02
C MET A 83 -2.83 3.00 13.42
N ASN A 84 -1.83 3.17 14.28
CA ASN A 84 -0.41 2.98 14.01
C ASN A 84 0.01 1.51 13.91
N LEU A 85 -0.85 0.56 13.55
CA LEU A 85 -0.46 -0.81 13.20
C LEU A 85 -1.07 -1.24 11.88
N VAL A 86 -2.16 -0.58 11.48
CA VAL A 86 -2.86 -0.83 10.22
C VAL A 86 -1.91 -0.58 9.05
N GLY A 87 -1.81 -1.57 8.16
CA GLY A 87 -0.92 -1.54 7.00
C GLY A 87 0.54 -1.92 7.27
N SER A 88 0.97 -2.10 8.52
CA SER A 88 2.38 -2.37 8.85
C SER A 88 2.91 -3.65 8.24
N ARG A 89 2.09 -4.70 8.23
CA ARG A 89 2.47 -5.98 7.62
C ARG A 89 2.77 -5.83 6.12
N TYR A 90 1.99 -5.02 5.41
CA TYR A 90 2.29 -4.70 4.01
C TYR A 90 3.55 -3.84 3.89
N ALA A 91 3.73 -2.88 4.79
CA ALA A 91 4.91 -2.02 4.80
C ALA A 91 6.21 -2.80 5.01
N ASP A 92 6.22 -3.73 5.97
CA ASP A 92 7.37 -4.55 6.31
C ASP A 92 7.74 -5.49 5.14
N GLU A 93 6.75 -6.11 4.50
CA GLU A 93 6.98 -6.95 3.32
C GLU A 93 7.44 -6.14 2.09
N ALA A 94 6.87 -4.96 1.85
CA ALA A 94 7.32 -4.06 0.79
C ALA A 94 8.78 -3.63 1.02
N PHE A 95 9.12 -3.26 2.26
CA PHE A 95 10.46 -2.87 2.66
C PHE A 95 11.46 -4.02 2.47
N LYS A 96 11.10 -5.24 2.88
CA LYS A 96 11.92 -6.44 2.67
C LYS A 96 12.22 -6.67 1.19
N LEU A 97 11.20 -6.57 0.32
CA LEU A 97 11.38 -6.73 -1.13
C LEU A 97 12.28 -5.64 -1.73
N LEU A 98 12.08 -4.37 -1.35
CA LEU A 98 12.94 -3.27 -1.78
C LEU A 98 14.38 -3.44 -1.31
N LYS A 99 14.59 -3.88 -0.07
CA LYS A 99 15.93 -4.12 0.49
C LYS A 99 16.63 -5.29 -0.19
N SER A 100 15.88 -6.31 -0.63
CA SER A 100 16.44 -7.50 -1.29
C SER A 100 16.93 -7.24 -2.73
N ASN A 101 16.46 -6.17 -3.38
CA ASN A 101 16.86 -5.82 -4.74
C ASN A 101 17.19 -4.32 -4.83
N LEU A 102 18.48 -4.02 -4.70
CA LEU A 102 19.02 -2.66 -4.70
C LEU A 102 19.48 -2.19 -6.09
N SER A 103 19.48 -3.07 -7.10
CA SER A 103 19.89 -2.75 -8.48
C SER A 103 18.77 -2.00 -9.22
N ASP A 104 19.14 -1.03 -10.05
CA ASP A 104 18.25 -0.16 -10.83
C ASP A 104 17.24 0.66 -10.01
N ILE A 105 17.33 1.98 -10.17
CA ILE A 105 16.36 2.94 -9.63
C ILE A 105 15.21 3.03 -10.65
N THR A 106 14.01 2.65 -10.22
CA THR A 106 12.80 2.75 -11.02
C THR A 106 11.80 3.69 -10.35
N ILE A 107 10.88 4.25 -11.16
CA ILE A 107 9.77 5.07 -10.65
C ILE A 107 8.95 4.31 -9.62
N ASP A 108 8.73 3.01 -9.83
CA ASP A 108 7.99 2.16 -8.89
C ASP A 108 8.69 2.06 -7.54
N LYS A 109 10.02 1.93 -7.52
CA LYS A 109 10.80 1.89 -6.27
C LYS A 109 10.77 3.23 -5.55
N ILE A 110 10.98 4.33 -6.27
CA ILE A 110 10.90 5.69 -5.70
C ILE A 110 9.52 5.90 -5.07
N PHE A 111 8.47 5.61 -5.82
CA PHE A 111 7.10 5.80 -5.36
C PHE A 111 6.75 4.93 -4.15
N SER A 112 7.18 3.67 -4.16
CA SER A 112 7.01 2.76 -3.03
C SER A 112 7.78 3.25 -1.81
N SER A 113 9.02 3.71 -1.97
CA SER A 113 9.83 4.28 -0.91
C SER A 113 9.15 5.49 -0.27
N VAL A 114 8.59 6.42 -1.06
CA VAL A 114 7.85 7.57 -0.52
C VAL A 114 6.67 7.13 0.36
N ILE A 115 5.84 6.20 -0.11
CA ILE A 115 4.72 5.69 0.70
C ILE A 115 5.21 5.09 2.02
N LEU A 116 6.26 4.25 1.96
CA LEU A 116 6.80 3.58 3.12
C LEU A 116 7.50 4.54 4.08
N SER A 117 8.18 5.57 3.58
CA SER A 117 8.82 6.60 4.41
C SER A 117 7.80 7.37 5.23
N VAL A 118 6.68 7.77 4.62
CA VAL A 118 5.55 8.38 5.33
C VAL A 118 4.96 7.41 6.35
N HIS A 119 4.83 6.12 6.00
CA HIS A 119 4.37 5.10 6.94
C HIS A 119 5.28 5.00 8.16
N TYR A 120 6.59 4.80 7.97
CA TYR A 120 7.53 4.58 9.07
C TYR A 120 7.81 5.84 9.89
N ALA A 121 7.72 7.03 9.28
CA ALA A 121 7.78 8.29 10.02
C ALA A 121 6.67 8.38 11.07
N ASN A 122 5.44 7.99 10.71
CA ASN A 122 4.30 7.96 11.63
C ASN A 122 4.44 6.90 12.75
N PHE A 123 5.42 6.00 12.66
CA PHE A 123 5.69 4.93 13.62
C PHE A 123 6.94 5.19 14.47
N SER A 124 7.54 6.37 14.36
CA SER A 124 8.84 6.67 14.98
C SER A 124 9.95 5.70 14.59
N LYS A 125 9.77 4.90 13.53
CA LYS A 125 10.81 4.05 12.93
C LYS A 125 11.68 4.88 11.98
N LEU A 126 12.24 5.97 12.50
CA LEU A 126 12.95 6.98 11.70
C LEU A 126 14.12 6.39 10.92
N ASN A 127 14.83 5.38 11.46
CA ASN A 127 15.90 4.69 10.73
C ASN A 127 15.42 4.04 9.42
N HIS A 128 14.20 3.48 9.39
CA HIS A 128 13.63 2.91 8.17
C HIS A 128 13.22 4.00 7.18
N SER A 129 12.64 5.09 7.69
CA SER A 129 12.27 6.24 6.87
C SER A 129 13.51 6.91 6.24
N LEU A 130 14.55 7.16 7.03
CA LEU A 130 15.82 7.72 6.55
C LEU A 130 16.51 6.81 5.54
N TYR A 131 16.50 5.48 5.76
CA TYR A 131 17.06 4.53 4.79
C TYR A 131 16.35 4.60 3.42
N LEU A 132 15.04 4.82 3.41
CA LEU A 132 14.23 4.88 2.18
C LEU A 132 14.35 6.22 1.45
N ILE A 133 14.67 7.31 2.15
CA ILE A 133 14.83 8.66 1.57
C ILE A 133 16.29 8.93 1.18
N GLY A 134 17.25 8.43 1.93
CA GLY A 134 18.68 8.72 1.77
C GLY A 134 19.40 7.88 0.70
N LYS A 135 18.67 7.13 -0.13
CA LYS A 135 19.24 6.22 -1.11
C LYS A 135 18.72 6.48 -2.53
#